data_AF-A0A8X6HVT3-F1
#
_entry.id   AF-A0A8X6HVT3-F1
#
_cell.length_a   1.000
_cell.length_b   1.000
_cell.length_c   1.000
_cell.angle_alpha   90.00
_cell.angle_beta   90.00
_cell.angle_gamma   90.00
#
_symmetry.space_group_name_H-M   'P 1'
#
loop_
_entity.id
_entity.type
_entity.pdbx_description
1 polymer ?
#
loop_
_entity_poly.entity_id
_entity_poly.type
_entity_poly.pdbx_seq_one_letter_code
_entity_poly.pdbx_strand_id
1 'polypeptide(L)'
;MLHVELIEHIRRSLPAVRRELSQKLNLLRKDVKLMDQMMGFNKEGSNGVQVFMQKLVFMFIEDMQTKLIGHSESVGVNELKAGALINFKIYSNLKKIMKMPTSLNSDEFMNLIANVHGIRNILSVPSIALEAACAKILEKYKLPIENLVDAIVDILILAVEESAALIYDYPCLKEHISRFINESIDQASEECKDMLEKNLESQMKCCNIYHWDLNICLWESNFSCSHVKVWSFEDDENNESTTSVDYDEDVEPTTSIDDGLSSFSKLISVKMMGNDNAKKNSQTLSDMIEKYILLVQKQIADTTYKYINVFLVHRVCDFIRKDLIINLMNFSGKDVIMQECEQEFERRNEMLDLSADLEEALAAVQSF
;
A
#
# COMPACT_ATOMS: atom_id res chain seq x y z
N MET A 1 13.72 -84.17 -0.57
CA MET A 1 14.86 -83.36 -1.06
C MET A 1 14.48 -81.89 -1.14
N LEU A 2 13.45 -81.52 -1.92
CA LEU A 2 12.93 -80.14 -2.02
C LEU A 2 12.65 -79.42 -0.69
N HIS A 3 12.05 -80.12 0.29
CA HIS A 3 11.71 -79.55 1.59
C HIS A 3 12.96 -79.11 2.39
N VAL A 4 14.07 -79.85 2.26
CA VAL A 4 15.32 -79.53 2.95
C VAL A 4 16.00 -78.34 2.30
N GLU A 5 16.02 -78.28 0.97
CA GLU A 5 16.55 -77.14 0.21
C GLU A 5 15.76 -75.85 0.46
N LEU A 6 14.43 -75.94 0.59
CA LEU A 6 13.58 -74.80 0.92
C LEU A 6 13.90 -74.23 2.31
N ILE A 7 14.04 -75.09 3.33
CA ILE A 7 14.37 -74.67 4.70
C ILE A 7 15.75 -74.01 4.75
N GLU A 8 16.73 -74.56 4.02
CA GLU A 8 18.07 -74.00 3.96
C GLU A 8 18.09 -72.63 3.26
N HIS A 9 17.30 -72.47 2.20
CA HIS A 9 17.14 -71.20 1.50
C HIS A 9 16.45 -70.13 2.38
N ILE A 10 15.42 -70.52 3.13
CA ILE A 10 14.73 -69.64 4.10
C ILE A 10 15.72 -69.16 5.16
N ARG A 11 16.52 -70.07 5.75
CA ARG A 11 17.54 -69.70 6.75
C ARG A 11 18.63 -68.77 6.21
N ARG A 12 19.04 -68.95 4.95
CA ARG A 12 20.04 -68.06 4.31
C ARG A 12 19.48 -66.66 4.02
N SER A 13 18.18 -66.56 3.75
CA SER A 13 17.53 -65.30 3.35
C SER A 13 17.02 -64.48 4.54
N LEU A 14 16.70 -65.14 5.66
CA LEU A 14 16.17 -64.52 6.89
C LEU A 14 17.02 -63.34 7.43
N PRO A 15 18.37 -63.45 7.52
CA PRO A 15 19.21 -62.36 8.03
C PRO A 15 19.24 -61.12 7.13
N ALA A 16 18.99 -61.29 5.83
CA ALA A 16 18.88 -60.18 4.89
C ALA A 16 17.55 -59.44 5.08
N VAL A 17 16.43 -60.19 5.13
CA VAL A 17 15.09 -59.64 5.38
C VAL A 17 15.03 -58.93 6.74
N ARG A 18 15.60 -59.52 7.80
CA ARG A 18 15.69 -58.88 9.12
C ARG A 18 16.39 -57.53 9.08
N ARG A 19 17.50 -57.42 8.35
CA ARG A 19 18.24 -56.15 8.22
C ARG A 19 17.41 -55.10 7.49
N GLU A 20 16.74 -55.48 6.41
CA GLU A 20 15.89 -54.57 5.64
C GLU A 20 14.68 -54.09 6.46
N LEU A 21 13.98 -55.00 7.14
CA LEU A 21 12.88 -54.67 8.06
C LEU A 21 13.36 -53.75 9.18
N SER A 22 14.50 -54.07 9.82
CA SER A 22 15.07 -53.23 10.87
C SER A 22 15.44 -51.83 10.37
N GLN A 23 15.95 -51.72 9.14
CA GLN A 23 16.27 -50.43 8.54
C GLN A 23 15.02 -49.60 8.24
N LYS A 24 14.01 -50.19 7.58
CA LYS A 24 12.74 -49.51 7.27
C LYS A 24 12.02 -49.08 8.54
N LEU A 25 11.97 -49.95 9.54
CA LEU A 25 11.36 -49.66 10.85
C LEU A 25 12.12 -48.55 11.58
N ASN A 26 13.45 -48.51 11.51
CA ASN A 26 14.22 -47.40 12.09
C ASN A 26 14.00 -46.07 11.38
N LEU A 27 13.73 -46.06 10.08
CA LEU A 27 13.35 -44.85 9.35
C LEU A 27 11.96 -44.38 9.77
N LEU A 28 10.97 -45.28 9.72
CA LEU A 28 9.60 -44.97 10.14
C LEU A 28 9.53 -44.54 11.60
N ARG A 29 10.29 -45.16 12.51
CA ARG A 29 10.37 -44.70 13.91
C ARG A 29 10.99 -43.31 14.05
N LYS A 30 11.90 -42.89 13.16
CA LYS A 30 12.41 -41.50 13.16
C LYS A 30 11.34 -40.54 12.68
N ASP A 31 10.60 -40.93 11.65
CA ASP A 31 9.53 -40.11 11.08
C ASP A 31 8.33 -40.01 12.05
N VAL A 32 7.92 -41.11 12.67
CA VAL A 32 6.91 -41.14 13.75
C VAL A 32 7.39 -40.32 14.95
N LYS A 33 8.66 -40.40 15.35
CA LYS A 33 9.19 -39.56 16.43
C LYS A 33 9.22 -38.08 16.06
N LEU A 34 9.54 -37.74 14.81
CA LEU A 34 9.46 -36.37 14.33
C LEU A 34 8.01 -35.87 14.36
N MET A 35 7.06 -36.69 13.93
CA MET A 35 5.63 -36.38 14.03
C MET A 35 5.16 -36.28 15.47
N ASP A 36 5.56 -37.16 16.38
CA ASP A 36 5.21 -37.10 17.81
C ASP A 36 5.84 -35.87 18.50
N GLN A 37 7.05 -35.49 18.10
CA GLN A 37 7.73 -34.28 18.57
C GLN A 37 7.12 -33.00 18.01
N MET A 38 6.50 -33.09 16.83
CA MET A 38 5.68 -32.02 16.28
C MET A 38 4.34 -32.00 17.04
N MET A 39 3.57 -33.08 17.03
CA MET A 39 2.20 -33.14 17.54
C MET A 39 2.03 -33.08 19.06
N GLY A 40 3.08 -33.29 19.87
CA GLY A 40 3.01 -33.07 21.32
C GLY A 40 2.07 -34.00 22.09
N PHE A 41 1.72 -35.18 21.56
CA PHE A 41 0.81 -36.13 22.22
C PHE A 41 1.43 -36.89 23.41
N ASN A 42 2.74 -36.81 23.62
CA ASN A 42 3.40 -37.48 24.73
C ASN A 42 3.44 -36.60 25.98
N LYS A 43 2.26 -36.35 26.58
CA LYS A 43 1.96 -36.23 28.02
C LYS A 43 0.61 -35.53 28.24
N GLU A 44 -0.42 -36.33 28.53
CA GLU A 44 -1.61 -36.01 29.34
C GLU A 44 -1.89 -34.51 29.62
N GLY A 45 -2.32 -33.75 28.60
CA GLY A 45 -2.84 -32.42 28.84
C GLY A 45 -3.14 -31.64 27.57
N SER A 46 -4.27 -30.91 27.61
CA SER A 46 -4.68 -29.85 26.66
C SER A 46 -3.56 -28.85 26.30
N ASN A 47 -2.49 -28.79 27.09
CA ASN A 47 -1.34 -27.91 26.90
C ASN A 47 -0.39 -28.34 25.74
N GLY A 48 -0.37 -29.62 25.34
CA GLY A 48 0.55 -30.10 24.29
C GLY A 48 0.23 -29.51 22.90
N VAL A 49 -1.04 -29.57 22.52
CA VAL A 49 -1.57 -28.98 21.28
C VAL A 49 -1.30 -27.48 21.24
N GLN A 50 -1.44 -26.80 22.38
CA GLN A 50 -1.17 -25.37 22.49
C GLN A 50 0.30 -25.01 22.26
N VAL A 51 1.24 -25.79 22.82
CA VAL A 51 2.68 -25.57 22.63
C VAL A 51 3.08 -25.81 21.18
N PHE A 52 2.50 -26.81 20.54
CA PHE A 52 2.75 -27.06 19.13
C PHE A 52 2.19 -25.96 18.23
N MET A 53 0.95 -25.54 18.45
CA MET A 53 0.35 -24.40 17.76
C MET A 53 1.23 -23.15 17.87
N GLN A 54 1.72 -22.85 19.08
CA GLN A 54 2.64 -21.73 19.28
C GLN A 54 3.91 -21.87 18.44
N LYS A 55 4.54 -23.05 18.44
CA LYS A 55 5.76 -23.29 17.66
C LYS A 55 5.53 -23.08 16.16
N LEU A 56 4.40 -23.57 15.64
CA LEU A 56 4.03 -23.44 14.23
C LEU A 56 3.79 -21.97 13.86
N VAL A 57 3.05 -21.24 14.71
CA VAL A 57 2.83 -19.79 14.52
C VAL A 57 4.14 -19.01 14.62
N PHE A 58 5.06 -19.37 15.53
CA PHE A 58 6.38 -18.73 15.62
C PHE A 58 7.20 -18.94 14.35
N MET A 59 7.18 -20.14 13.76
CA MET A 59 7.83 -20.40 12.48
C MET A 59 7.25 -19.53 11.36
N PHE A 60 5.93 -19.38 11.32
CA PHE A 60 5.26 -18.48 10.37
C PHE A 60 5.65 -17.01 10.58
N ILE A 61 5.70 -16.54 11.84
CA ILE A 61 6.09 -15.17 12.19
C ILE A 61 7.54 -14.90 11.75
N GLU A 62 8.43 -15.86 11.98
CA GLU A 62 9.83 -15.76 11.56
C GLU A 62 9.95 -15.71 10.03
N ASP A 63 9.25 -16.58 9.29
CA ASP A 63 9.22 -16.55 7.84
C ASP A 63 8.72 -15.19 7.30
N MET A 64 7.59 -14.69 7.82
CA MET A 64 7.06 -13.37 7.45
C MET A 64 8.06 -12.24 7.73
N GLN A 65 8.74 -12.26 8.88
CA GLN A 65 9.76 -11.26 9.21
C GLN A 65 10.96 -11.32 8.27
N THR A 66 11.42 -12.53 7.91
CA THR A 66 12.54 -12.68 6.98
C THR A 66 12.20 -12.25 5.55
N LYS A 67 10.92 -12.35 5.14
CA LYS A 67 10.42 -11.86 3.84
C LYS A 67 10.22 -10.35 3.78
N LEU A 68 9.74 -9.73 4.87
CA LEU A 68 9.48 -8.29 4.92
C LEU A 68 10.71 -7.45 5.29
N ILE A 69 11.48 -7.86 6.31
CA ILE A 69 12.60 -7.06 6.85
C ILE A 69 13.95 -7.51 6.26
N GLY A 70 14.04 -8.73 5.72
CA GLY A 70 15.21 -9.19 4.97
C GLY A 70 16.45 -9.57 5.79
N HIS A 71 16.35 -9.67 7.12
CA HIS A 71 17.47 -10.01 8.00
C HIS A 71 17.60 -11.53 8.23
N SER A 72 17.72 -12.32 7.16
CA SER A 72 17.94 -13.77 7.27
C SER A 72 19.39 -14.14 6.98
N GLU A 73 19.89 -15.16 7.68
CA GLU A 73 21.22 -15.75 7.45
C GLU A 73 21.31 -16.41 6.05
N SER A 74 20.20 -16.97 5.55
CA SER A 74 20.05 -17.43 4.18
C SER A 74 19.32 -16.38 3.33
N VAL A 75 20.04 -15.75 2.40
CA VAL A 75 19.46 -14.81 1.43
C VAL A 75 19.13 -15.58 0.16
N GLY A 76 17.84 -15.62 -0.21
CA GLY A 76 17.39 -16.23 -1.47
C GLY A 76 17.97 -15.49 -2.67
N VAL A 77 18.60 -16.23 -3.59
CA VAL A 77 19.31 -15.68 -4.76
C VAL A 77 18.38 -15.49 -5.97
N ASN A 78 17.30 -16.26 -6.06
CA ASN A 78 16.50 -16.39 -7.28
C ASN A 78 15.27 -15.48 -7.35
N GLU A 79 14.72 -15.06 -6.20
CA GLU A 79 13.45 -14.36 -6.11
C GLU A 79 13.54 -13.10 -5.25
N LEU A 80 12.87 -12.03 -5.69
CA LEU A 80 12.77 -10.79 -4.93
C LEU A 80 11.80 -10.97 -3.78
N LYS A 81 12.28 -10.78 -2.55
CA LYS A 81 11.44 -10.80 -1.36
C LYS A 81 10.44 -9.63 -1.34
N ALA A 82 9.31 -9.84 -0.67
CA ALA A 82 8.24 -8.85 -0.51
C ALA A 82 8.77 -7.47 -0.04
N GLY A 83 9.68 -7.42 0.93
CA GLY A 83 10.27 -6.16 1.40
C GLY A 83 10.98 -5.35 0.31
N ALA A 84 11.70 -6.02 -0.60
CA ALA A 84 12.36 -5.36 -1.72
C ALA A 84 11.34 -4.85 -2.75
N LEU A 85 10.27 -5.60 -2.99
CA LEU A 85 9.18 -5.21 -3.89
C LEU A 85 8.42 -3.98 -3.35
N ILE A 86 8.11 -3.94 -2.05
CA ILE A 86 7.49 -2.79 -1.39
C ILE A 86 8.37 -1.55 -1.57
N ASN A 87 9.66 -1.66 -1.27
CA ASN A 87 10.57 -0.54 -1.37
C ASN A 87 10.69 -0.01 -2.81
N PHE A 88 10.80 -0.91 -3.79
CA PHE A 88 10.80 -0.55 -5.21
C PHE A 88 9.50 0.15 -5.63
N LYS A 89 8.35 -0.36 -5.20
CA LYS A 89 7.04 0.19 -5.55
C LYS A 89 6.86 1.60 -4.99
N ILE A 90 7.29 1.82 -3.74
CA ILE A 90 7.24 3.15 -3.12
C ILE A 90 8.09 4.13 -3.92
N TYR A 91 9.39 3.85 -4.13
CA TYR A 91 10.25 4.78 -4.87
C TYR A 91 9.80 5.00 -6.33
N SER A 92 9.30 3.97 -7.01
CA SER A 92 8.80 4.07 -8.38
C SER A 92 7.60 5.02 -8.48
N ASN A 93 6.64 4.88 -7.58
CA ASN A 93 5.45 5.73 -7.56
C ASN A 93 5.74 7.13 -7.01
N LEU A 94 6.60 7.28 -6.01
CA LEU A 94 7.08 8.59 -5.55
C LEU A 94 7.73 9.37 -6.70
N LYS A 95 8.53 8.71 -7.54
CA LYS A 95 9.11 9.32 -8.75
C LYS A 95 8.04 9.76 -9.76
N LYS A 96 6.89 9.08 -9.83
CA LYS A 96 5.76 9.52 -10.67
C LYS A 96 5.07 10.74 -10.06
N ILE A 97 4.86 10.73 -8.74
CA ILE A 97 4.27 11.85 -8.00
C ILE A 97 5.11 13.13 -8.18
N MET A 98 6.44 13.02 -8.11
CA MET A 98 7.36 14.15 -8.35
C MET A 98 7.36 14.68 -9.80
N LYS A 99 6.82 13.92 -10.77
CA LYS A 99 6.75 14.32 -12.19
C LYS A 99 5.40 14.92 -12.58
N MET A 100 4.46 15.02 -11.64
CA MET A 100 3.14 15.57 -11.91
C MET A 100 3.23 17.08 -12.20
N PRO A 101 2.34 17.62 -13.06
CA PRO A 101 2.38 19.02 -13.44
C PRO A 101 2.20 19.91 -12.21
N THR A 102 3.13 20.86 -12.08
CA THR A 102 3.23 21.84 -10.99
C THR A 102 2.48 23.14 -11.30
N SER A 103 2.01 23.31 -12.54
CA SER A 103 1.37 24.53 -13.02
C SER A 103 -0.14 24.36 -13.25
N LEU A 104 -0.87 25.47 -13.05
CA LEU A 104 -2.25 25.61 -13.47
C LEU A 104 -2.31 26.04 -14.94
N ASN A 105 -3.42 25.71 -15.62
CA ASN A 105 -3.71 26.28 -16.92
C ASN A 105 -3.78 27.81 -16.79
N SER A 106 -3.17 28.54 -17.72
CA SER A 106 -3.14 30.01 -17.69
C SER A 106 -4.54 30.61 -17.58
N ASP A 107 -5.52 30.04 -18.29
CA ASP A 107 -6.92 30.48 -18.24
C ASP A 107 -7.56 30.25 -16.85
N GLU A 108 -7.29 29.10 -16.22
CA GLU A 108 -7.81 28.80 -14.89
C GLU A 108 -7.22 29.71 -13.82
N PHE A 109 -5.94 30.03 -13.98
CA PHE A 109 -5.23 30.93 -13.08
C PHE A 109 -5.74 32.37 -13.19
N MET A 110 -5.97 32.85 -14.41
CA MET A 110 -6.53 34.18 -14.65
C MET A 110 -7.97 34.28 -14.14
N ASN A 111 -8.79 33.25 -14.35
CA ASN A 111 -10.12 33.17 -13.75
C ASN A 111 -10.07 33.18 -12.22
N LEU A 112 -9.10 32.49 -11.61
CA LEU A 112 -8.90 32.50 -10.16
C LEU A 112 -8.55 33.89 -9.65
N ILE A 113 -7.60 34.58 -10.31
CA ILE A 113 -7.25 35.96 -9.97
C ILE A 113 -8.46 36.89 -10.12
N ALA A 114 -9.20 36.80 -11.22
CA ALA A 114 -10.39 37.60 -11.46
C ALA A 114 -11.47 37.39 -10.39
N ASN A 115 -11.72 36.13 -10.00
CA ASN A 115 -12.68 35.79 -8.95
C ASN A 115 -12.26 36.33 -7.58
N VAL A 116 -10.97 36.31 -7.27
CA VAL A 116 -10.45 36.84 -6.00
C VAL A 116 -10.51 38.37 -5.93
N HIS A 117 -10.29 39.06 -7.06
CA HIS A 117 -10.48 40.52 -7.13
C HIS A 117 -11.96 40.88 -7.00
N GLY A 118 -12.84 40.09 -7.64
CA GLY A 118 -14.28 40.30 -7.62
C GLY A 118 -14.63 41.74 -8.06
N ILE A 119 -15.46 42.42 -7.27
CA ILE A 119 -15.89 43.81 -7.52
C ILE A 119 -14.79 44.84 -7.17
N ARG A 120 -13.73 44.42 -6.45
CA ARG A 120 -12.70 45.34 -5.93
C ARG A 120 -11.53 45.43 -6.91
N ASN A 121 -11.11 46.66 -7.22
CA ASN A 121 -9.87 46.91 -7.96
C ASN A 121 -8.68 46.93 -6.99
N ILE A 122 -8.14 45.75 -6.70
CA ILE A 122 -6.96 45.59 -5.84
C ILE A 122 -5.70 45.83 -6.69
N LEU A 123 -4.75 46.58 -6.12
CA LEU A 123 -3.49 46.95 -6.79
C LEU A 123 -2.46 45.79 -6.83
N SER A 124 -2.67 44.77 -5.99
CA SER A 124 -1.84 43.58 -5.85
C SER A 124 -2.70 42.32 -5.77
N VAL A 125 -2.14 41.18 -6.19
CA VAL A 125 -2.82 39.89 -6.04
C VAL A 125 -2.72 39.46 -4.58
N PRO A 126 -3.85 39.25 -3.86
CA PRO A 126 -3.82 38.90 -2.44
C PRO A 126 -3.34 37.46 -2.23
N SER A 127 -2.78 37.19 -1.05
CA SER A 127 -2.28 35.86 -0.63
C SER A 127 -3.32 34.74 -0.74
N ILE A 128 -4.60 35.08 -0.66
CA ILE A 128 -5.73 34.15 -0.81
C ILE A 128 -5.73 33.48 -2.19
N ALA A 129 -5.32 34.19 -3.25
CA ALA A 129 -5.22 33.61 -4.59
C ALA A 129 -4.11 32.55 -4.66
N LEU A 130 -3.01 32.76 -3.94
CA LEU A 130 -1.92 31.78 -3.83
C LEU A 130 -2.42 30.51 -3.14
N GLU A 131 -3.07 30.65 -1.99
CA GLU A 131 -3.60 29.52 -1.21
C GLU A 131 -4.63 28.71 -2.02
N ALA A 132 -5.57 29.38 -2.68
CA ALA A 132 -6.58 28.73 -3.51
C ALA A 132 -5.96 27.99 -4.72
N ALA A 133 -4.94 28.59 -5.36
CA ALA A 133 -4.22 27.96 -6.47
C ALA A 133 -3.45 26.72 -6.01
N CYS A 134 -2.73 26.82 -4.89
CA CYS A 134 -1.99 25.70 -4.31
C CYS A 134 -2.94 24.56 -3.89
N ALA A 135 -4.07 24.88 -3.24
CA ALA A 135 -5.06 23.89 -2.85
C ALA A 135 -5.60 23.10 -4.05
N LYS A 136 -5.94 23.78 -5.15
CA LYS A 136 -6.43 23.14 -6.38
C LYS A 136 -5.39 22.21 -7.03
N ILE A 137 -4.10 22.54 -6.93
CA ILE A 137 -3.03 21.68 -7.44
C ILE A 137 -2.87 20.45 -6.53
N LEU A 138 -2.86 20.65 -5.21
CA LEU A 138 -2.65 19.60 -4.21
C LEU A 138 -3.77 18.58 -4.16
N GLU A 139 -5.01 18.97 -4.47
CA GLU A 139 -6.16 18.05 -4.54
C GLU A 139 -5.92 16.88 -5.53
N LYS A 140 -5.18 17.13 -6.61
CA LYS A 140 -4.83 16.10 -7.62
C LYS A 140 -3.91 15.00 -7.06
N TYR A 141 -3.26 15.22 -5.91
CA TYR A 141 -2.33 14.27 -5.30
C TYR A 141 -3.04 13.25 -4.40
N LYS A 142 -4.31 13.46 -4.03
CA LYS A 142 -5.05 12.54 -3.17
C LYS A 142 -5.15 11.14 -3.78
N LEU A 143 -5.67 11.05 -5.00
CA LEU A 143 -5.85 9.79 -5.74
C LEU A 143 -4.55 8.97 -5.94
N PRO A 144 -3.42 9.54 -6.42
CA PRO A 144 -2.19 8.76 -6.61
C PRO A 144 -1.55 8.28 -5.30
N ILE A 145 -1.78 8.97 -4.18
CA ILE A 145 -1.30 8.53 -2.87
C ILE A 145 -2.14 7.34 -2.37
N GLU A 146 -3.46 7.39 -2.51
CA GLU A 146 -4.35 6.26 -2.17
C GLU A 146 -4.00 5.01 -2.99
N ASN A 147 -3.87 5.16 -4.31
CA ASN A 147 -3.49 4.06 -5.20
C ASN A 147 -2.11 3.46 -4.86
N LEU A 148 -1.20 4.24 -4.28
CA LEU A 148 0.08 3.73 -3.80
C LEU A 148 -0.10 2.85 -2.57
N VAL A 149 -0.94 3.25 -1.62
CA VAL A 149 -1.26 2.45 -0.43
C VAL A 149 -1.89 1.12 -0.85
N ASP A 150 -2.87 1.16 -1.75
CA ASP A 150 -3.54 -0.06 -2.26
C ASP A 150 -2.55 -1.03 -2.90
N ALA A 151 -1.64 -0.53 -3.72
CA ALA A 151 -0.65 -1.39 -4.36
C ALA A 151 0.36 -2.01 -3.38
N ILE A 152 0.52 -1.46 -2.17
CA ILE A 152 1.35 -2.04 -1.12
C ILE A 152 0.55 -3.08 -0.33
N VAL A 153 -0.73 -2.82 -0.08
CA VAL A 153 -1.66 -3.80 0.50
C VAL A 153 -1.69 -5.08 -0.34
N ASP A 154 -1.78 -4.98 -1.67
CA ASP A 154 -1.72 -6.13 -2.57
C ASP A 154 -0.43 -6.96 -2.36
N ILE A 155 0.72 -6.30 -2.20
CA ILE A 155 2.01 -6.99 -1.98
C ILE A 155 2.03 -7.66 -0.60
N LEU A 156 1.45 -7.03 0.42
CA LEU A 156 1.36 -7.61 1.77
C LEU A 156 0.46 -8.85 1.78
N ILE A 157 -0.68 -8.82 1.09
CA ILE A 157 -1.58 -9.97 0.97
C ILE A 157 -0.86 -11.14 0.29
N LEU A 158 -0.18 -10.89 -0.84
CA LEU A 158 0.60 -11.92 -1.52
C LEU A 158 1.69 -12.53 -0.62
N ALA A 159 2.39 -11.71 0.17
CA ALA A 159 3.40 -12.20 1.11
C ALA A 159 2.79 -13.11 2.19
N VAL A 160 1.60 -12.78 2.67
CA VAL A 160 0.85 -13.60 3.65
C VAL A 160 0.46 -14.94 3.03
N GLU A 161 -0.02 -14.96 1.79
CA GLU A 161 -0.36 -16.20 1.08
C GLU A 161 0.84 -17.12 0.87
N GLU A 162 1.99 -16.56 0.49
CA GLU A 162 3.24 -17.32 0.34
C GLU A 162 3.73 -17.92 1.67
N SER A 163 3.64 -17.19 2.77
CA SER A 163 4.01 -17.71 4.09
C SER A 163 2.99 -18.68 4.65
N ALA A 164 1.72 -18.53 4.29
CA ALA A 164 0.66 -19.45 4.67
C ALA A 164 0.81 -20.85 4.04
N ALA A 165 1.67 -20.99 3.02
CA ALA A 165 2.04 -22.29 2.45
C ALA A 165 2.78 -23.20 3.46
N LEU A 166 3.46 -22.64 4.46
CA LEU A 166 4.12 -23.41 5.52
C LEU A 166 3.12 -24.11 6.46
N ILE A 167 1.85 -23.69 6.45
CA ILE A 167 0.78 -24.19 7.32
C ILE A 167 -0.25 -24.97 6.50
N TYR A 168 0.16 -25.55 5.36
CA TYR A 168 -0.76 -26.29 4.49
C TYR A 168 -1.45 -27.46 5.22
N ASP A 169 -0.74 -28.08 6.15
CA ASP A 169 -1.20 -29.25 6.91
C ASP A 169 -2.38 -28.94 7.84
N TYR A 170 -2.61 -27.66 8.18
CA TYR A 170 -3.68 -27.20 9.09
C TYR A 170 -4.55 -26.13 8.42
N PRO A 171 -5.54 -26.53 7.61
CA PRO A 171 -6.33 -25.59 6.80
C PRO A 171 -7.15 -24.61 7.65
N CYS A 172 -7.71 -25.05 8.78
CA CYS A 172 -8.45 -24.18 9.70
C CYS A 172 -7.55 -23.11 10.33
N LEU A 173 -6.35 -23.49 10.78
CA LEU A 173 -5.36 -22.56 11.32
C LEU A 173 -4.91 -21.55 10.27
N LYS A 174 -4.66 -22.01 9.04
CA LYS A 174 -4.31 -21.15 7.91
C LYS A 174 -5.39 -20.09 7.66
N GLU A 175 -6.66 -20.49 7.56
CA GLU A 175 -7.77 -19.57 7.32
C GLU A 175 -7.90 -18.52 8.44
N HIS A 176 -7.78 -18.95 9.71
CA HIS A 176 -7.83 -18.04 10.85
C HIS A 176 -6.67 -17.04 10.87
N ILE A 177 -5.44 -17.48 10.59
CA ILE A 177 -4.27 -16.61 10.52
C ILE A 177 -4.44 -15.60 9.37
N SER A 178 -4.80 -16.07 8.17
CA SER A 178 -5.02 -15.20 7.02
C SER A 178 -6.13 -14.19 7.28
N ARG A 179 -7.25 -14.60 7.91
CA ARG A 179 -8.35 -13.70 8.29
C ARG A 179 -7.87 -12.60 9.23
N PHE A 180 -7.20 -12.94 10.33
CA PHE A 180 -6.73 -11.94 11.31
C PHE A 180 -5.69 -10.98 10.73
N ILE A 181 -4.78 -11.49 9.90
CA ILE A 181 -3.77 -10.63 9.27
C ILE A 181 -4.41 -9.72 8.23
N ASN A 182 -5.34 -10.22 7.41
CA ASN A 182 -6.05 -9.40 6.42
C ASN A 182 -6.88 -8.31 7.10
N GLU A 183 -7.62 -8.64 8.16
CA GLU A 183 -8.35 -7.64 8.97
C GLU A 183 -7.41 -6.56 9.52
N SER A 184 -6.21 -6.96 9.99
CA SER A 184 -5.21 -5.99 10.46
C SER A 184 -4.61 -5.16 9.33
N ILE A 185 -4.43 -5.71 8.13
CA ILE A 185 -3.93 -4.98 6.95
C ILE A 185 -4.98 -3.95 6.51
N ASP A 186 -6.25 -4.33 6.46
CA ASP A 186 -7.35 -3.45 6.08
C ASP A 186 -7.46 -2.26 7.06
N GLN A 187 -7.45 -2.55 8.37
CA GLN A 187 -7.48 -1.50 9.40
C GLN A 187 -6.26 -0.56 9.31
N ALA A 188 -5.07 -1.11 9.10
CA ALA A 188 -3.85 -0.32 8.95
C ALA A 188 -3.84 0.50 7.64
N SER A 189 -4.46 -0.01 6.58
CA SER A 189 -4.63 0.69 5.30
C SER A 189 -5.54 1.92 5.46
N GLU A 190 -6.69 1.75 6.10
CA GLU A 190 -7.61 2.85 6.40
C GLU A 190 -6.94 3.94 7.25
N GLU A 191 -6.26 3.54 8.35
CA GLU A 191 -5.53 4.48 9.21
C GLU A 191 -4.43 5.24 8.45
N CYS A 192 -3.71 4.54 7.57
CA CYS A 192 -2.67 5.15 6.74
C CYS A 192 -3.24 6.17 5.76
N LYS A 193 -4.34 5.83 5.06
CA LYS A 193 -5.03 6.73 4.10
C LYS A 193 -5.54 7.98 4.81
N ASP A 194 -6.21 7.81 5.95
CA ASP A 194 -6.70 8.92 6.78
C ASP A 194 -5.58 9.88 7.20
N MET A 195 -4.44 9.33 7.62
CA MET A 195 -3.32 10.15 8.09
C MET A 195 -2.65 10.90 6.94
N LEU A 196 -2.54 10.27 5.76
CA LEU A 196 -2.03 10.89 4.54
C LEU A 196 -2.96 12.00 4.04
N GLU A 197 -4.27 11.78 4.07
CA GLU A 197 -5.27 12.79 3.72
C GLU A 197 -5.20 14.00 4.66
N LYS A 198 -5.18 13.77 5.98
CA LYS A 198 -5.02 14.86 6.98
C LYS A 198 -3.74 15.66 6.75
N ASN A 199 -2.64 14.99 6.41
CA ASN A 199 -1.39 15.66 6.09
C ASN A 199 -1.53 16.50 4.81
N LEU A 200 -2.15 15.98 3.75
CA LEU A 200 -2.41 16.74 2.52
C LEU A 200 -3.29 17.97 2.80
N GLU A 201 -4.39 17.80 3.53
CA GLU A 201 -5.27 18.91 3.93
C GLU A 201 -4.53 19.99 4.72
N SER A 202 -3.59 19.59 5.58
CA SER A 202 -2.79 20.55 6.34
C SER A 202 -1.91 21.41 5.43
N GLN A 203 -1.35 20.81 4.36
CA GLN A 203 -0.56 21.53 3.36
C GLN A 203 -1.43 22.42 2.47
N MET A 204 -2.68 22.04 2.22
CA MET A 204 -3.64 22.85 1.45
C MET A 204 -4.08 24.11 2.19
N LYS A 205 -4.19 24.05 3.53
CA LYS A 205 -4.71 25.16 4.35
C LYS A 205 -3.71 26.27 4.63
N CYS A 206 -2.41 25.99 4.62
CA CYS A 206 -1.40 26.97 5.02
C CYS A 206 -0.18 26.94 4.07
N CYS A 207 -0.05 27.97 3.25
CA CYS A 207 1.15 28.17 2.44
C CYS A 207 2.25 28.86 3.25
N ASN A 208 3.31 28.14 3.61
CA ASN A 208 4.47 28.75 4.27
C ASN A 208 5.35 29.50 3.26
N ILE A 209 5.10 30.80 3.13
CA ILE A 209 5.85 31.70 2.23
C ILE A 209 7.28 31.97 2.76
N TYR A 210 7.52 31.82 4.06
CA TYR A 210 8.83 32.08 4.70
C TYR A 210 9.78 30.89 4.69
N HIS A 211 9.46 29.84 3.92
CA HIS A 211 10.35 28.71 3.81
C HIS A 211 11.70 29.16 3.22
N TRP A 212 12.81 28.73 3.82
CA TRP A 212 14.17 29.17 3.44
C TRP A 212 14.54 28.83 1.98
N ASP A 213 14.04 27.71 1.44
CA ASP A 213 14.18 27.37 0.01
C ASP A 213 13.33 28.26 -0.92
N LEU A 214 12.30 28.93 -0.37
CA LEU A 214 11.47 29.89 -1.08
C LEU A 214 12.12 31.28 -0.94
N ASN A 215 13.06 31.59 -1.83
CA ASN A 215 13.87 32.81 -1.73
C ASN A 215 13.01 34.07 -2.03
N ILE A 216 12.31 34.57 -1.00
CA ILE A 216 11.38 35.73 -1.04
C ILE A 216 12.04 37.00 -1.60
N CYS A 217 13.36 37.16 -1.42
CA CYS A 217 14.10 38.34 -1.87
C CYS A 217 14.04 38.60 -3.39
N LEU A 218 13.67 37.60 -4.19
CA LEU A 218 13.45 37.76 -5.63
C LEU A 218 12.11 38.45 -5.99
N TRP A 219 11.18 38.53 -5.04
CA TRP A 219 9.78 38.84 -5.33
C TRP A 219 9.32 40.20 -4.78
N GLU A 220 9.92 40.69 -3.69
CA GLU A 220 9.62 42.01 -3.12
C GLU A 220 9.89 43.18 -4.10
N SER A 221 10.80 43.00 -5.06
CA SER A 221 11.15 44.03 -6.04
C SER A 221 10.12 44.21 -7.17
N ASN A 222 9.20 43.26 -7.36
CA ASN A 222 8.33 43.18 -8.54
C ASN A 222 6.84 43.41 -8.27
N PHE A 223 6.41 43.61 -7.01
CA PHE A 223 4.98 43.83 -6.69
C PHE A 223 4.51 45.29 -6.84
N SER A 224 5.33 46.19 -7.39
CA SER A 224 4.88 47.55 -7.71
C SER A 224 4.01 47.53 -8.96
N CYS A 225 2.71 47.82 -8.81
CA CYS A 225 1.78 47.90 -9.93
C CYS A 225 0.91 49.16 -9.90
N SER A 226 0.69 49.72 -11.08
CA SER A 226 -0.33 50.72 -11.35
C SER A 226 -1.72 50.07 -11.47
N HIS A 227 -2.79 50.87 -11.44
CA HIS A 227 -4.18 50.41 -11.54
C HIS A 227 -4.42 49.40 -12.68
N VAL A 228 -5.06 48.28 -12.35
CA VAL A 228 -5.53 47.27 -13.31
C VAL A 228 -6.81 47.77 -13.98
N LYS A 229 -6.68 48.30 -15.20
CA LYS A 229 -7.77 48.77 -16.08
C LYS A 229 -8.53 47.59 -16.72
N VAL A 230 -9.18 46.74 -15.93
CA VAL A 230 -10.01 45.64 -16.46
C VAL A 230 -11.41 46.13 -16.85
N TRP A 231 -11.91 47.12 -16.12
CA TRP A 231 -13.28 47.64 -16.23
C TRP A 231 -13.38 48.99 -16.95
N SER A 232 -12.28 49.54 -17.44
CA SER A 232 -12.36 50.69 -18.32
C SER A 232 -12.97 50.24 -19.65
N PHE A 233 -14.17 50.74 -19.91
CA PHE A 233 -14.65 51.00 -21.26
C PHE A 233 -13.84 52.18 -21.77
N GLU A 234 -12.59 51.94 -22.17
CA GLU A 234 -11.99 52.85 -23.15
C GLU A 234 -12.55 52.36 -24.47
N ASP A 235 -13.47 53.15 -25.02
CA ASP A 235 -13.85 53.04 -26.42
C ASP A 235 -12.55 53.06 -27.22
N ASP A 236 -12.34 52.02 -28.03
CA ASP A 236 -11.33 52.05 -29.08
C ASP A 236 -11.74 53.15 -30.08
N GLU A 237 -11.50 54.41 -29.76
CA GLU A 237 -11.59 55.58 -30.65
C GLU A 237 -10.49 55.55 -31.73
N ASN A 238 -10.14 54.37 -32.25
CA ASN A 238 -9.19 54.23 -33.36
C ASN A 238 -9.69 53.29 -34.47
N ASN A 239 -11.01 53.11 -34.59
CA ASN A 239 -11.63 52.62 -35.82
C ASN A 239 -12.92 53.40 -36.11
N GLU A 240 -12.77 54.65 -36.55
CA GLU A 240 -13.82 55.34 -37.29
C GLU A 240 -14.10 54.57 -38.60
N SER A 241 -15.22 53.84 -38.63
CA SER A 241 -16.05 53.76 -39.82
C SER A 241 -17.50 53.83 -39.38
N THR A 242 -18.01 55.05 -39.46
CA THR A 242 -19.41 55.45 -39.33
C THR A 242 -20.36 54.45 -39.99
N THR A 243 -21.29 53.89 -39.22
CA THR A 243 -22.66 53.67 -39.69
C THR A 243 -23.58 53.83 -38.50
N SER A 244 -24.23 54.99 -38.44
CA SER A 244 -25.35 55.27 -37.55
C SER A 244 -26.48 54.28 -37.83
N VAL A 245 -26.86 53.49 -36.83
CA VAL A 245 -28.13 52.76 -36.83
C VAL A 245 -28.89 53.22 -35.60
N ASP A 246 -30.07 53.75 -35.87
CA ASP A 246 -31.05 54.28 -34.93
C ASP A 246 -31.44 53.24 -33.87
N TYR A 247 -31.69 53.70 -32.65
CA TYR A 247 -32.26 52.90 -31.58
C TYR A 247 -33.76 52.70 -31.85
N ASP A 248 -34.16 51.46 -32.14
CA ASP A 248 -35.53 51.01 -31.90
C ASP A 248 -35.59 50.38 -30.49
N GLU A 249 -36.37 51.03 -29.62
CA GLU A 249 -36.95 50.43 -28.41
C GLU A 249 -37.82 49.23 -28.82
N ASP A 250 -37.74 48.16 -28.03
CA ASP A 250 -38.63 46.97 -28.01
C ASP A 250 -37.98 45.63 -28.44
N VAL A 251 -37.01 45.14 -27.66
CA VAL A 251 -36.79 43.68 -27.53
C VAL A 251 -36.38 43.36 -26.08
N GLU A 252 -37.27 42.71 -25.33
CA GLU A 252 -36.92 42.08 -24.05
C GLU A 252 -35.84 41.00 -24.29
N PRO A 253 -34.67 41.04 -23.62
CA PRO A 253 -33.70 39.97 -23.75
C PRO A 253 -34.11 38.84 -22.81
N THR A 254 -34.97 37.95 -23.29
CA THR A 254 -35.04 36.57 -22.77
C THR A 254 -33.87 35.76 -23.32
N THR A 255 -32.64 36.20 -23.04
CA THR A 255 -31.44 35.42 -23.32
C THR A 255 -31.02 34.73 -22.04
N SER A 256 -31.23 33.41 -22.03
CA SER A 256 -30.65 32.47 -21.08
C SER A 256 -29.21 32.87 -20.73
N ILE A 257 -29.03 33.24 -19.47
CA ILE A 257 -27.78 33.76 -18.86
C ILE A 257 -26.57 32.82 -19.04
N ASP A 258 -26.81 31.56 -19.43
CA ASP A 258 -25.84 30.47 -19.42
C ASP A 258 -24.82 30.52 -20.59
N ASP A 259 -25.24 30.87 -21.81
CA ASP A 259 -24.34 30.89 -22.99
C ASP A 259 -23.40 32.11 -23.02
N GLY A 260 -23.80 33.21 -22.35
CA GLY A 260 -22.98 34.43 -22.26
C GLY A 260 -21.81 34.29 -21.30
N LEU A 261 -21.93 33.48 -20.25
CA LEU A 261 -20.97 33.37 -19.16
C LEU A 261 -19.63 32.76 -19.60
N SER A 262 -19.67 31.73 -20.46
CA SER A 262 -18.46 31.10 -21.01
C SER A 262 -17.76 31.99 -22.05
N SER A 263 -18.48 32.84 -22.76
CA SER A 263 -17.89 33.83 -23.67
C SER A 263 -17.27 35.00 -22.88
N PHE A 264 -17.90 35.40 -21.77
CA PHE A 264 -17.39 36.44 -20.87
C PHE A 264 -16.12 36.03 -20.12
N SER A 265 -16.02 34.78 -19.65
CA SER A 265 -14.78 34.31 -18.99
C SER A 265 -13.57 34.37 -19.93
N LYS A 266 -13.80 34.04 -21.21
CA LYS A 266 -12.79 34.12 -22.27
C LYS A 266 -12.43 35.57 -22.61
N LEU A 267 -13.42 36.46 -22.67
CA LEU A 267 -13.24 37.89 -22.90
C LEU A 267 -12.46 38.56 -21.75
N ILE A 268 -12.80 38.25 -20.49
CA ILE A 268 -12.11 38.75 -19.29
C ILE A 268 -10.66 38.26 -19.28
N SER A 269 -10.43 36.98 -19.61
CA SER A 269 -9.08 36.43 -19.74
C SER A 269 -8.26 37.18 -20.79
N VAL A 270 -8.84 37.46 -21.96
CA VAL A 270 -8.20 38.26 -23.04
C VAL A 270 -7.91 39.69 -22.58
N LYS A 271 -8.85 40.35 -21.90
CA LYS A 271 -8.71 41.74 -21.44
C LYS A 271 -7.70 41.89 -20.29
N MET A 272 -7.60 40.90 -19.40
CA MET A 272 -6.53 40.85 -18.40
C MET A 272 -5.15 40.56 -19.01
N MET A 273 -5.07 39.71 -20.05
CA MET A 273 -3.82 39.48 -20.79
C MET A 273 -3.37 40.68 -21.63
N GLY A 274 -4.30 41.58 -22.00
CA GLY A 274 -3.99 42.84 -22.68
C GLY A 274 -3.29 43.88 -21.82
N ASN A 275 -3.30 43.74 -20.49
CA ASN A 275 -2.57 44.62 -19.58
C ASN A 275 -1.21 44.02 -19.21
N ASP A 276 -0.13 44.63 -19.71
CA ASP A 276 1.26 44.18 -19.49
C ASP A 276 1.61 44.01 -18.00
N ASN A 277 1.05 44.84 -17.12
CA ASN A 277 1.33 44.77 -15.68
C ASN A 277 0.62 43.57 -15.02
N ALA A 278 -0.64 43.32 -15.39
CA ALA A 278 -1.39 42.16 -14.89
C ALA A 278 -0.74 40.84 -15.36
N LYS A 279 -0.26 40.81 -16.60
CA LYS A 279 0.48 39.67 -17.16
C LYS A 279 1.79 39.39 -16.42
N LYS A 280 2.61 40.41 -16.14
CA LYS A 280 3.86 40.27 -15.38
C LYS A 280 3.62 39.79 -13.95
N ASN A 281 2.59 40.33 -13.28
CA ASN A 281 2.22 39.89 -11.94
C ASN A 281 1.72 38.44 -11.92
N SER A 282 0.87 38.08 -12.87
CA SER A 282 0.37 36.72 -13.01
C SER A 282 1.52 35.73 -13.25
N GLN A 283 2.50 36.09 -14.09
CA GLN A 283 3.68 35.26 -14.32
C GLN A 283 4.53 35.11 -13.06
N THR A 284 4.81 36.21 -12.35
CA THR A 284 5.57 36.18 -11.10
C THR A 284 4.90 35.30 -10.04
N LEU A 285 3.57 35.40 -9.91
CA LEU A 285 2.80 34.59 -8.98
C LEU A 285 2.75 33.12 -9.40
N SER A 286 2.65 32.83 -10.70
CA SER A 286 2.74 31.47 -11.24
C SER A 286 4.09 30.84 -10.93
N ASP A 287 5.19 31.57 -11.14
CA ASP A 287 6.55 31.09 -10.83
C ASP A 287 6.74 30.83 -9.32
N MET A 288 6.11 31.65 -8.48
CA MET A 288 6.08 31.47 -7.03
C MET A 288 5.31 30.20 -6.64
N ILE A 289 4.13 29.98 -7.21
CA ILE A 289 3.32 28.77 -6.98
C ILE A 289 4.09 27.54 -7.43
N GLU A 290 4.71 27.56 -8.60
CA GLU A 290 5.46 26.42 -9.13
C GLU A 290 6.60 26.04 -8.19
N LYS A 291 7.40 27.01 -7.73
CA LYS A 291 8.48 26.78 -6.76
C LYS A 291 7.97 26.26 -5.42
N TYR A 292 6.85 26.80 -4.94
CA TYR A 292 6.23 26.34 -3.70
C TYR A 292 5.71 24.91 -3.82
N ILE A 293 5.03 24.56 -4.92
CA ILE A 293 4.54 23.21 -5.16
C ILE A 293 5.68 22.21 -5.29
N LEU A 294 6.81 22.56 -5.94
CA LEU A 294 7.99 21.70 -6.00
C LEU A 294 8.54 21.36 -4.60
N LEU A 295 8.55 22.34 -3.70
CA LEU A 295 8.94 22.13 -2.30
C LEU A 295 7.94 21.19 -1.59
N VAL A 296 6.64 21.46 -1.73
CA VAL A 296 5.58 20.65 -1.11
C VAL A 296 5.60 19.22 -1.67
N GLN A 297 5.86 19.02 -2.96
CA GLN A 297 6.03 17.69 -3.57
C GLN A 297 7.15 16.90 -2.90
N LYS A 298 8.30 17.54 -2.62
CA LYS A 298 9.42 16.91 -1.92
C LYS A 298 9.02 16.50 -0.50
N GLN A 299 8.31 17.38 0.20
CA GLN A 299 7.80 17.10 1.55
C GLN A 299 6.75 15.98 1.56
N ILE A 300 5.80 16.00 0.61
CA ILE A 300 4.80 14.96 0.42
C ILE A 300 5.48 13.62 0.15
N ALA A 301 6.49 13.57 -0.71
CA ALA A 301 7.19 12.33 -1.02
C ALA A 301 7.87 11.71 0.21
N ASP A 302 8.59 12.52 0.98
CA ASP A 302 9.25 12.07 2.22
C ASP A 302 8.24 11.66 3.30
N THR A 303 7.19 12.46 3.50
CA THR A 303 6.16 12.18 4.50
C THR A 303 5.36 10.93 4.13
N THR A 304 5.02 10.76 2.85
CA THR A 304 4.30 9.58 2.34
C THR A 304 5.10 8.31 2.58
N TYR A 305 6.40 8.32 2.28
CA TYR A 305 7.29 7.19 2.58
C TYR A 305 7.28 6.84 4.07
N LYS A 306 7.40 7.84 4.95
CA LYS A 306 7.42 7.63 6.41
C LYS A 306 6.09 7.10 6.92
N TYR A 307 4.99 7.64 6.45
CA TYR A 307 3.66 7.28 6.92
C TYR A 307 3.29 5.86 6.50
N ILE A 308 3.56 5.49 5.25
CA ILE A 308 3.38 4.12 4.78
C ILE A 308 4.23 3.14 5.61
N ASN A 309 5.50 3.45 5.84
CA ASN A 309 6.36 2.57 6.61
C ASN A 309 5.89 2.41 8.07
N VAL A 310 5.45 3.49 8.72
CA VAL A 310 5.07 3.46 10.13
C VAL A 310 3.65 2.92 10.33
N PHE A 311 2.66 3.48 9.63
CA PHE A 311 1.25 3.18 9.84
C PHE A 311 0.77 1.91 9.14
N LEU A 312 1.43 1.49 8.05
CA LEU A 312 1.08 0.26 7.34
C LEU A 312 2.10 -0.86 7.63
N VAL A 313 3.32 -0.74 7.13
CA VAL A 313 4.29 -1.86 7.16
C VAL A 313 4.69 -2.24 8.59
N HIS A 314 5.16 -1.29 9.39
CA HIS A 314 5.55 -1.56 10.78
C HIS A 314 4.37 -1.96 11.64
N ARG A 315 3.19 -1.37 11.42
CA ARG A 315 1.96 -1.71 12.15
C ARG A 315 1.59 -3.18 11.92
N VAL A 316 1.58 -3.63 10.67
CA VAL A 316 1.32 -5.03 10.29
C VAL A 316 2.41 -5.95 10.84
N CYS A 317 3.69 -5.58 10.73
CA CYS A 317 4.78 -6.37 11.31
C CYS A 317 4.68 -6.51 12.84
N ASP A 318 4.30 -5.45 13.54
CA ASP A 318 4.11 -5.48 15.00
C ASP A 318 2.90 -6.33 15.40
N PHE A 319 1.80 -6.25 14.65
CA PHE A 319 0.63 -7.12 14.84
C PHE A 319 0.99 -8.59 14.67
N ILE A 320 1.67 -8.94 13.57
CA ILE A 320 2.14 -10.31 13.30
C ILE A 320 3.03 -10.81 14.45
N ARG A 321 3.92 -9.96 14.96
CA ARG A 321 4.89 -10.36 16.00
C ARG A 321 4.27 -10.51 17.39
N LYS A 322 3.37 -9.61 17.79
CA LYS A 322 2.90 -9.50 19.18
C LYS A 322 1.47 -9.98 19.36
N ASP A 323 0.58 -9.55 18.48
CA ASP A 323 -0.87 -9.65 18.69
C ASP A 323 -1.43 -10.94 18.07
N LEU A 324 -0.83 -11.44 16.99
CA LEU A 324 -1.27 -12.66 16.31
C LEU A 324 -1.35 -13.86 17.25
N ILE A 325 -0.28 -14.11 18.04
CA ILE A 325 -0.26 -15.22 18.99
C ILE A 325 -1.32 -15.01 20.07
N ILE A 326 -1.47 -13.80 20.60
CA ILE A 326 -2.44 -13.50 21.66
C ILE A 326 -3.86 -13.79 21.16
N ASN A 327 -4.20 -13.34 19.96
CA ASN A 327 -5.51 -13.54 19.35
C ASN A 327 -5.82 -15.03 19.12
N LEU A 328 -4.84 -15.80 18.63
CA LEU A 328 -4.98 -17.25 18.46
C LEU A 328 -5.10 -18.00 19.79
N MET A 329 -4.40 -17.53 20.82
CA MET A 329 -4.39 -18.17 22.15
C MET A 329 -5.66 -17.91 22.95
N ASN A 330 -6.33 -16.80 22.71
CA ASN A 330 -7.61 -16.45 23.32
C ASN A 330 -8.81 -17.15 22.68
N PHE A 331 -8.63 -17.79 21.52
CA PHE A 331 -9.69 -18.54 20.86
C PHE A 331 -10.05 -19.80 21.67
N SER A 332 -11.35 -19.99 21.92
CA SER A 332 -11.87 -21.05 22.79
C SER A 332 -11.93 -22.44 22.14
N GLY A 333 -11.75 -22.55 20.82
CA GLY A 333 -11.81 -23.80 20.04
C GLY A 333 -10.46 -24.24 19.44
N LYS A 334 -9.40 -24.31 20.26
CA LYS A 334 -8.05 -24.67 19.80
C LYS A 334 -7.99 -26.05 19.11
N ASP A 335 -8.77 -27.00 19.59
CA ASP A 335 -8.86 -28.35 19.02
C ASP A 335 -9.50 -28.37 17.62
N VAL A 336 -10.36 -27.38 17.32
CA VAL A 336 -10.98 -27.23 15.99
C VAL A 336 -10.01 -26.55 15.02
N ILE A 337 -9.24 -25.57 15.50
CA ILE A 337 -8.25 -24.86 14.70
C ILE A 337 -7.09 -25.78 14.30
N MET A 338 -6.69 -26.68 15.20
CA MET A 338 -5.56 -27.61 14.99
C MET A 338 -5.97 -28.93 14.31
N GLN A 339 -7.11 -28.95 13.60
CA GLN A 339 -7.47 -30.10 12.77
C GLN A 339 -6.55 -30.19 11.55
N GLU A 340 -5.98 -31.37 11.37
CA GLU A 340 -5.14 -31.71 10.22
C GLU A 340 -6.00 -31.82 8.95
N CYS A 341 -5.37 -31.57 7.80
CA CYS A 341 -5.93 -31.93 6.52
C CYS A 341 -6.17 -33.44 6.43
N GLU A 342 -7.28 -33.86 5.83
CA GLU A 342 -7.70 -35.27 5.68
C GLU A 342 -6.58 -36.13 5.06
N GLN A 343 -5.84 -35.59 4.09
CA GLN A 343 -4.73 -36.27 3.42
C GLN A 343 -3.53 -36.56 4.35
N GLU A 344 -3.17 -35.61 5.21
CA GLU A 344 -2.07 -35.80 6.16
C GLU A 344 -2.52 -36.67 7.34
N PHE A 345 -3.80 -36.60 7.73
CA PHE A 345 -4.40 -37.52 8.69
C PHE A 345 -4.36 -38.98 8.19
N GLU A 346 -4.75 -39.23 6.94
CA GLU A 346 -4.67 -40.55 6.30
C GLU A 346 -3.22 -41.04 6.22
N ARG A 347 -2.32 -40.20 5.67
CA ARG A 347 -0.90 -40.53 5.56
C ARG A 347 -0.27 -40.86 6.92
N ARG A 348 -0.64 -40.15 7.99
CA ARG A 348 -0.18 -40.45 9.34
C ARG A 348 -0.66 -41.81 9.80
N ASN A 349 -1.95 -42.11 9.63
CA ASN A 349 -2.52 -43.38 10.05
C ASN A 349 -1.89 -44.54 9.28
N GLU A 350 -1.72 -44.42 7.97
CA GLU A 350 -0.99 -45.39 7.15
C GLU A 350 0.44 -45.61 7.66
N MET A 351 1.13 -44.54 8.07
CA MET A 351 2.51 -44.65 8.58
C MET A 351 2.58 -45.33 9.96
N LEU A 352 1.57 -45.12 10.81
CA LEU A 352 1.46 -45.79 12.12
C LEU A 352 1.11 -47.27 11.93
N ASP A 353 0.16 -47.59 11.06
CA ASP A 353 -0.24 -48.96 10.72
C ASP A 353 0.94 -49.73 10.13
N LEU A 354 1.65 -49.13 9.17
CA LEU A 354 2.81 -49.75 8.54
C LEU A 354 3.97 -49.94 9.54
N SER A 355 4.13 -49.03 10.51
CA SER A 355 5.09 -49.22 11.59
C SER A 355 4.72 -50.38 12.52
N ALA A 356 3.43 -50.54 12.83
CA ALA A 356 2.93 -51.66 13.65
C ALA A 356 3.10 -53.00 12.93
N ASP A 357 2.74 -53.06 11.65
CA ASP A 357 2.90 -54.24 10.79
C ASP A 357 4.37 -54.67 10.69
N LEU A 358 5.29 -53.71 10.54
CA LEU A 358 6.72 -54.01 10.50
C LEU A 358 7.27 -54.47 11.85
N GLU A 359 6.74 -53.97 12.98
CA GLU A 359 7.10 -54.45 14.31
C GLU A 359 6.65 -55.90 14.53
N GLU A 360 5.42 -56.23 14.12
CA GLU A 360 4.90 -57.59 14.17
C GLU A 360 5.71 -58.53 13.25
N ALA A 361 5.98 -58.12 12.02
CA ALA A 361 6.78 -58.89 11.07
C ALA A 361 8.20 -59.13 11.60
N LEU A 362 8.82 -58.14 12.23
CA LEU A 362 10.15 -58.27 12.82
C LEU A 362 10.13 -59.20 14.04
N ALA A 363 9.10 -59.13 14.88
CA ALA A 363 8.92 -60.06 16.00
C ALA A 363 8.72 -61.50 15.53
N ALA A 364 7.91 -61.71 14.48
CA ALA A 364 7.71 -63.01 13.87
C ALA A 364 9.03 -63.59 13.32
N VAL A 365 9.82 -62.77 12.61
CA VAL A 365 11.15 -63.16 12.09
C VAL A 365 12.17 -63.44 13.20
N GLN A 366 12.04 -62.82 14.38
CA GLN A 366 12.89 -63.12 15.54
C GLN A 366 12.49 -64.40 16.26
N SER A 367 11.22 -64.78 16.21
CA SER A 367 10.69 -65.99 16.83
C SER A 367 10.96 -67.28 16.03
N PHE A 368 11.25 -67.13 14.73
CA PHE A 368 11.58 -68.21 13.80
C PHE A 368 13.07 -68.56 13.85
#